data_AF-A0A949FQL0-F1
#
_entry.id   AF-A0A949FQL0-F1
#
_cell.length_a   1.000
_cell.length_b   1.000
_cell.length_c   1.000
_cell.angle_alpha   90.00
_cell.angle_beta   90.00
_cell.angle_gamma   90.00
#
_symmetry.space_group_name_H-M   'P 1'
#
loop_
_entity.id
_entity.type
_entity.pdbx_description
1 polymer ?
#
loop_
_entity_poly.entity_id
_entity_poly.type
_entity_poly.pdbx_seq_one_letter_code
_entity_poly.pdbx_strand_id
1 'polypeptide(L)'
;MKHSSSKVQYWRNGLKSFLRMSLRETAHRPVRTVLTVLSVALGTAAVVAVLLTMASVRKAQDAMFATLTGKTDFLIAAEGGASFDAELLDRISQIQGIQAAVPSISRSTILYVGDRRAKTQVVGVDFAIDNAVRSYRVVQGQPGLQGNHLYVDERFAQSMGLKVD
;
A
#
# COMPACT_ATOMS: atom_id res chain seq x y z
N MET A 1 17.60 28.77 -40.54
CA MET A 1 17.41 27.52 -39.76
C MET A 1 16.11 26.80 -40.19
N LYS A 2 16.12 25.96 -41.24
CA LYS A 2 14.90 25.21 -41.68
C LYS A 2 15.19 23.89 -42.41
N HIS A 3 16.33 23.25 -42.13
CA HIS A 3 16.81 22.09 -42.92
C HIS A 3 16.76 20.72 -42.23
N SER A 4 16.29 20.62 -40.97
CA SER A 4 16.33 19.35 -40.21
C SER A 4 15.04 18.51 -40.27
N SER A 5 13.90 19.11 -40.67
CA SER A 5 12.59 18.46 -40.50
C SER A 5 12.21 17.45 -41.60
N SER A 6 12.93 17.37 -42.73
CA SER A 6 12.56 16.48 -43.85
C SER A 6 13.16 15.08 -43.76
N LYS A 7 14.33 14.90 -43.11
CA LYS A 7 14.97 13.58 -42.95
C LYS A 7 14.14 12.65 -42.06
N VAL A 8 13.57 13.17 -40.98
CA VAL A 8 12.70 12.40 -40.06
C VAL A 8 11.45 11.88 -40.77
N GLN A 9 10.89 12.64 -41.72
CA GLN A 9 9.71 12.25 -42.50
C GLN A 9 10.01 11.09 -43.46
N TYR A 10 11.20 11.08 -44.08
CA TYR A 10 11.65 10.01 -44.99
C TYR A 10 11.84 8.67 -44.27
N TRP A 11 12.49 8.69 -43.10
CA TRP A 11 12.61 7.50 -42.25
C TRP A 11 11.24 6.95 -41.83
N ARG A 12 10.29 7.83 -41.49
CA ARG A 12 8.95 7.45 -41.05
C ARG A 12 8.10 6.82 -42.16
N ASN A 13 8.25 7.30 -43.39
CA ASN A 13 7.51 6.78 -44.55
C ASN A 13 8.12 5.49 -45.10
N GLY A 14 9.46 5.38 -45.10
CA GLY A 14 10.16 4.13 -45.42
C GLY A 14 9.72 3.01 -44.48
N LEU A 15 9.74 3.25 -43.17
CA LEU A 15 9.31 2.27 -42.15
C LEU A 15 7.88 1.76 -42.39
N LYS A 16 6.95 2.65 -42.74
CA LYS A 16 5.56 2.29 -43.04
C LYS A 16 5.40 1.45 -44.31
N SER A 17 6.22 1.70 -45.32
CA SER A 17 6.20 0.93 -46.58
C SER A 17 6.74 -0.49 -46.37
N PHE A 18 7.83 -0.64 -45.62
CA PHE A 18 8.38 -1.95 -45.26
C PHE A 18 7.42 -2.77 -44.40
N LEU A 19 6.76 -2.14 -43.41
CA LEU A 19 5.74 -2.80 -42.59
C LEU A 19 4.54 -3.30 -43.41
N ARG A 20 4.04 -2.50 -44.36
CA ARG A 20 2.91 -2.89 -45.23
C ARG A 20 3.23 -4.06 -46.15
N MET A 21 4.45 -4.12 -46.69
CA MET A 21 4.87 -5.22 -47.57
C MET A 21 5.06 -6.51 -46.77
N SER A 22 5.66 -6.43 -45.57
CA SER A 22 5.86 -7.58 -44.69
C SER A 22 4.55 -8.14 -44.13
N LEU A 23 3.55 -7.29 -43.84
CA LEU A 23 2.20 -7.72 -43.42
C LEU A 23 1.45 -8.49 -44.51
N ARG A 24 1.69 -8.16 -45.79
CA ARG A 24 1.02 -8.79 -46.93
C ARG A 24 1.60 -10.17 -47.25
N GLU A 25 2.91 -10.36 -47.11
CA GLU A 25 3.56 -11.67 -47.30
C GLU A 25 3.26 -12.66 -46.16
N THR A 26 3.13 -12.15 -44.93
CA THR A 26 2.85 -12.97 -43.74
C THR A 26 1.41 -13.53 -43.75
N ALA A 27 0.51 -12.97 -44.57
CA ALA A 27 -0.87 -13.41 -44.75
C ALA A 27 -1.02 -14.70 -45.57
N HIS A 28 0.03 -15.17 -46.26
CA HIS A 28 -0.01 -16.41 -47.03
C HIS A 28 0.09 -17.69 -46.18
N ARG A 29 0.49 -17.60 -44.90
CA ARG A 29 0.49 -18.72 -43.93
C ARG A 29 -0.05 -18.30 -42.56
N PRO A 30 -1.36 -18.00 -42.45
CA PRO A 30 -1.96 -17.31 -41.31
C PRO A 30 -1.82 -18.09 -39.99
N VAL A 31 -1.88 -19.42 -40.04
CA VAL A 31 -1.79 -20.28 -38.85
C VAL A 31 -0.46 -20.09 -38.11
N ARG A 32 0.66 -20.03 -38.84
CA ARG A 32 1.99 -19.93 -38.21
C ARG A 32 2.18 -18.58 -37.54
N THR A 33 1.70 -17.51 -38.17
CA THR A 33 1.78 -16.14 -37.64
C THR A 33 0.89 -15.96 -36.41
N VAL A 34 -0.33 -16.52 -36.44
CA VAL A 34 -1.23 -16.47 -35.29
C VAL A 34 -0.65 -17.25 -34.12
N LEU A 35 -0.07 -18.43 -34.35
CA LEU A 35 0.57 -19.21 -33.29
C LEU A 35 1.72 -18.45 -32.62
N THR A 36 2.61 -17.82 -33.40
CA THR A 36 3.76 -17.10 -32.83
C THR A 36 3.34 -15.85 -32.05
N VAL A 37 2.36 -15.10 -32.55
CA VAL A 37 1.82 -13.93 -31.85
C VAL A 37 1.12 -14.35 -30.56
N LEU A 38 0.33 -15.43 -30.58
CA LEU A 38 -0.34 -15.95 -29.39
C LEU A 38 0.67 -16.40 -28.32
N SER A 39 1.75 -17.09 -28.70
CA SER A 39 2.79 -17.51 -27.74
C SER A 39 3.43 -16.32 -27.02
N VAL A 40 3.77 -15.24 -27.74
CA VAL A 40 4.36 -14.04 -27.15
C VAL A 40 3.33 -13.30 -26.28
N ALA A 41 2.09 -13.20 -26.74
CA ALA A 41 1.01 -12.56 -25.99
C ALA A 41 0.73 -13.29 -24.66
N LEU A 42 0.67 -14.63 -24.68
CA LEU A 42 0.47 -15.43 -23.47
C LEU A 42 1.65 -15.29 -22.49
N GLY A 43 2.89 -15.35 -22.98
CA GLY A 43 4.08 -15.20 -22.14
C GLY A 43 4.16 -13.82 -21.48
N THR A 44 3.94 -12.75 -22.26
CA THR A 44 3.94 -11.38 -21.72
C THR A 44 2.76 -11.12 -20.79
N ALA A 45 1.56 -11.65 -21.09
CA ALA A 45 0.40 -11.55 -20.21
C ALA A 45 0.63 -12.24 -18.86
N ALA A 46 1.27 -13.42 -18.85
CA ALA A 46 1.61 -14.12 -17.61
C ALA A 46 2.63 -13.33 -16.77
N VAL A 47 3.69 -12.79 -17.38
CA VAL A 47 4.66 -11.94 -16.68
C VAL A 47 3.99 -10.68 -16.14
N VAL A 48 3.16 -10.01 -16.94
CA VAL A 48 2.40 -8.83 -16.50
C VAL A 48 1.44 -9.19 -15.38
N ALA A 49 0.75 -10.33 -15.43
CA ALA A 49 -0.14 -10.78 -14.38
C ALA A 49 0.61 -11.08 -13.07
N VAL A 50 1.78 -11.72 -13.13
CA VAL A 50 2.63 -11.95 -11.95
C VAL A 50 3.14 -10.61 -11.42
N LEU A 51 3.58 -9.70 -12.28
CA LEU A 51 4.01 -8.37 -11.87
C LEU A 51 2.87 -7.54 -11.28
N LEU A 52 1.65 -7.62 -11.81
CA LEU A 52 0.46 -6.98 -11.25
C LEU A 52 0.03 -7.63 -9.95
N THR A 53 0.16 -8.94 -9.82
CA THR A 53 -0.13 -9.67 -8.58
C THR A 53 0.89 -9.29 -7.51
N MET A 54 2.18 -9.30 -7.83
CA MET A 54 3.25 -8.84 -6.96
C MET A 54 3.10 -7.34 -6.64
N ALA A 55 2.72 -6.50 -7.60
CA ALA A 55 2.46 -5.08 -7.38
C ALA A 55 1.19 -4.84 -6.57
N SER A 56 0.18 -5.71 -6.66
CA SER A 56 -1.04 -5.63 -5.86
C SER A 56 -0.80 -6.12 -4.44
N VAL A 57 0.04 -7.15 -4.26
CA VAL A 57 0.52 -7.57 -2.94
C VAL A 57 1.38 -6.46 -2.33
N ARG A 58 2.27 -5.85 -3.12
CA ARG A 58 3.14 -4.77 -2.67
C ARG A 58 2.39 -3.47 -2.42
N LYS A 59 1.33 -3.16 -3.19
CA LYS A 59 0.46 -1.99 -2.99
C LYS A 59 -0.57 -2.21 -1.89
N ALA A 60 -1.05 -3.43 -1.68
CA ALA A 60 -1.85 -3.78 -0.52
C ALA A 60 -0.99 -3.75 0.75
N GLN A 61 0.25 -4.22 0.68
CA GLN A 61 1.23 -4.08 1.75
C GLN A 61 1.59 -2.62 1.96
N ASP A 62 1.94 -1.84 0.95
CA ASP A 62 2.30 -0.42 1.08
C ASP A 62 1.12 0.45 1.50
N ALA A 63 -0.12 0.14 1.10
CA ALA A 63 -1.31 0.83 1.60
C ALA A 63 -1.64 0.40 3.03
N MET A 64 -1.40 -0.85 3.42
CA MET A 64 -1.46 -1.27 4.81
C MET A 64 -0.32 -0.63 5.63
N PHE A 65 0.91 -0.58 5.12
CA PHE A 65 2.09 -0.03 5.79
C PHE A 65 2.00 1.50 5.87
N ALA A 66 1.67 2.23 4.81
CA ALA A 66 1.48 3.67 4.86
C ALA A 66 0.31 4.09 5.78
N THR A 67 -0.70 3.24 5.94
CA THR A 67 -1.78 3.45 6.92
C THR A 67 -1.37 3.05 8.34
N LEU A 68 -0.45 2.08 8.51
CA LEU A 68 0.01 1.57 9.81
C LEU A 68 1.25 2.29 10.38
N THR A 69 2.13 2.85 9.55
CA THR A 69 3.36 3.53 9.97
C THR A 69 3.19 5.04 10.03
N GLY A 70 2.22 5.64 9.33
CA GLY A 70 2.15 7.10 9.22
C GLY A 70 3.49 7.67 8.73
N LYS A 71 3.91 8.82 9.26
CA LYS A 71 5.20 9.47 8.98
C LYS A 71 6.41 8.81 9.69
N THR A 72 6.39 7.49 9.89
CA THR A 72 7.49 6.77 10.58
C THR A 72 8.53 6.27 9.57
N ASP A 73 9.79 6.62 9.77
CA ASP A 73 10.91 6.08 8.99
C ASP A 73 11.42 4.72 9.50
N PHE A 74 11.30 4.45 10.81
CA PHE A 74 11.79 3.22 11.45
C PHE A 74 10.82 2.63 12.48
N LEU A 75 10.60 1.31 12.43
CA LEU A 75 9.79 0.57 13.39
C LEU A 75 10.66 -0.39 14.18
N ILE A 76 10.64 -0.26 15.51
CA ILE A 76 11.39 -1.11 16.44
C ILE A 76 10.38 -2.08 17.08
N ALA A 77 10.58 -3.38 16.89
CA ALA A 77 9.73 -4.43 17.43
C ALA A 77 10.55 -5.43 18.24
N ALA A 78 10.04 -5.85 19.39
CA ALA A 78 10.70 -6.86 20.21
C ALA A 78 10.46 -8.25 19.61
N GLU A 79 11.49 -9.09 19.68
CA GLU A 79 11.37 -10.48 19.26
C GLU A 79 10.32 -11.22 20.10
N GLY A 80 9.47 -12.01 19.45
CA GLY A 80 8.42 -12.77 20.13
C GLY A 80 7.29 -11.93 20.77
N GLY A 81 7.22 -10.62 20.51
CA GLY A 81 6.17 -9.75 21.06
C GLY A 81 6.36 -9.35 22.52
N ALA A 82 7.60 -9.47 23.03
CA ALA A 82 8.00 -8.98 24.34
C ALA A 82 7.76 -7.46 24.50
N SER A 83 7.74 -6.99 25.74
CA SER A 83 7.63 -5.56 26.05
C SER A 83 9.01 -4.91 26.11
N PHE A 84 9.07 -3.62 25.77
CA PHE A 84 10.24 -2.79 26.03
C PHE A 84 10.14 -2.14 27.40
N ASP A 85 11.29 -1.83 28.00
CA ASP A 85 11.35 -0.93 29.14
C ASP A 85 10.98 0.49 28.71
N ALA A 86 10.29 1.23 29.58
CA ALA A 86 9.89 2.61 29.33
C ALA A 86 11.11 3.52 29.11
N GLU A 87 12.23 3.26 29.80
CA GLU A 87 13.47 4.02 29.64
C GLU A 87 14.06 3.97 28.21
N LEU A 88 13.70 2.94 27.43
CA LEU A 88 14.20 2.81 26.05
C LEU A 88 13.67 3.94 25.16
N LEU A 89 12.42 4.37 25.39
CA LEU A 89 11.82 5.46 24.63
C LEU A 89 12.60 6.77 24.84
N ASP A 90 12.95 7.07 26.10
CA ASP A 90 13.70 8.27 26.45
C ASP A 90 15.08 8.25 25.80
N ARG A 91 15.78 7.11 25.87
CA ARG A 91 17.10 6.95 25.23
C ARG A 91 17.05 7.15 23.72
N ILE A 92 16.03 6.61 23.05
CA ILE A 92 15.84 6.77 21.60
C ILE A 92 15.53 8.23 21.28
N SER A 93 14.63 8.87 22.02
CA SER A 93 14.23 10.27 21.77
C SER A 93 15.40 11.27 21.85
N GLN A 94 16.46 10.93 22.59
CA GLN A 94 17.66 11.76 22.76
C GLN A 94 18.71 11.61 21.65
N ILE A 95 18.55 10.64 20.74
CA ILE A 95 19.50 10.42 19.64
C ILE A 95 19.39 11.57 18.63
N GLN A 96 20.53 12.18 18.30
CA GLN A 96 20.60 13.28 17.34
C GLN A 96 20.05 12.84 15.97
N GLY A 97 19.08 13.58 15.45
CA GLY A 97 18.42 13.32 14.17
C GLY A 97 17.04 12.66 14.28
N ILE A 98 16.63 12.19 15.47
CA ILE A 98 15.28 11.67 15.70
C ILE A 98 14.33 12.85 15.97
N GLN A 99 13.31 13.00 15.11
CA GLN A 99 12.32 14.07 15.24
C GLN A 99 11.19 13.73 16.22
N ALA A 100 10.77 12.47 16.23
CA ALA A 100 9.74 11.96 17.12
C ALA A 100 9.96 10.46 17.35
N ALA A 101 9.83 10.02 18.60
CA ALA A 101 9.79 8.61 18.98
C ALA A 101 8.44 8.37 19.65
N VAL A 102 7.68 7.39 19.15
CA VAL A 102 6.31 7.13 19.62
C VAL A 102 6.17 5.67 20.04
N PRO A 103 5.76 5.40 21.29
CA PRO A 103 5.50 4.04 21.75
C PRO A 103 4.15 3.56 21.24
N SER A 104 4.07 2.27 20.89
CA SER A 104 2.79 1.62 20.64
C SER A 104 2.82 0.18 21.12
N ILE A 105 1.70 -0.30 21.65
CA ILE A 105 1.53 -1.69 22.08
C ILE A 105 0.35 -2.25 21.33
N SER A 106 0.51 -3.45 20.77
CA SER A 106 -0.59 -4.11 20.10
C SER A 106 -0.84 -5.51 20.63
N ARG A 107 -2.12 -5.83 20.85
CA ARG A 107 -2.58 -7.11 21.39
C ARG A 107 -3.85 -7.56 20.68
N SER A 108 -3.89 -8.81 20.26
CA SER A 108 -5.10 -9.46 19.78
C SER A 108 -6.04 -9.73 20.96
N THR A 109 -7.31 -9.37 20.82
CA THR A 109 -8.35 -9.58 21.83
C THR A 109 -9.68 -9.94 21.19
N ILE A 110 -10.67 -10.26 22.01
CA ILE A 110 -12.06 -10.43 21.58
C ILE A 110 -12.86 -9.29 22.19
N LEU A 111 -13.46 -8.47 21.34
CA LEU A 111 -14.40 -7.44 21.77
C LEU A 111 -15.80 -8.05 21.85
N TYR A 112 -16.48 -7.82 22.97
CA TYR A 112 -17.85 -8.22 23.21
C TYR A 112 -18.75 -6.98 23.20
N VAL A 113 -19.81 -7.01 22.40
CA VAL A 113 -20.81 -5.94 22.28
C VAL A 113 -22.18 -6.59 22.34
N GLY A 114 -22.80 -6.59 23.53
CA GLY A 114 -23.97 -7.42 23.79
C GLY A 114 -23.68 -8.91 23.49
N ASP A 115 -24.52 -9.54 22.68
CA ASP A 115 -24.34 -10.95 22.26
C ASP A 115 -23.35 -11.14 21.10
N ARG A 116 -22.80 -10.05 20.54
CA ARG A 116 -21.89 -10.11 19.41
C ARG A 116 -20.45 -10.14 19.88
N ARG A 117 -19.64 -11.02 19.29
CA ARG A 117 -18.19 -11.09 19.52
C ARG A 117 -17.43 -10.89 18.22
N ALA A 118 -16.35 -10.14 18.29
CA ALA A 118 -15.42 -9.97 17.18
C ALA A 118 -13.98 -10.13 17.68
N LYS A 119 -13.21 -10.97 17.00
CA LYS A 119 -11.74 -10.97 17.16
C LYS A 119 -11.23 -9.67 16.56
N THR A 120 -10.49 -8.91 17.35
CA THR A 120 -9.95 -7.62 16.95
C THR A 120 -8.56 -7.43 17.54
N GLN A 121 -7.89 -6.36 17.13
CA GLN A 121 -6.59 -5.98 17.64
C GLN A 121 -6.74 -4.64 18.35
N VAL A 122 -6.36 -4.59 19.62
CA VAL A 122 -6.30 -3.35 20.39
C VAL A 122 -4.89 -2.80 20.27
N VAL A 123 -4.80 -1.52 19.94
CA VAL A 123 -3.55 -0.77 19.89
C VAL A 123 -3.59 0.29 20.98
N GLY A 124 -2.70 0.17 21.96
CA GLY A 124 -2.42 1.22 22.92
C GLY A 124 -1.41 2.19 22.35
N VAL A 125 -1.74 3.48 22.35
CA VAL A 125 -0.89 4.58 21.89
C VAL A 125 -0.94 5.71 22.90
N ASP A 126 0.12 6.51 22.95
CA ASP A 126 0.07 7.81 23.61
C ASP A 126 -0.42 8.87 22.62
N PHE A 127 -1.68 9.27 22.76
CA PHE A 127 -2.36 10.16 21.82
C PHE A 127 -1.73 11.56 21.73
N ALA A 128 -0.98 11.99 22.76
CA ALA A 128 -0.34 13.29 22.79
C ALA A 128 0.85 13.36 21.80
N ILE A 129 1.60 12.27 21.68
CA ILE A 129 2.79 12.18 20.84
C ILE A 129 2.55 11.40 19.53
N ASP A 130 1.61 10.47 19.50
CA ASP A 130 1.32 9.63 18.33
C ASP A 130 0.78 10.44 17.14
N ASN A 131 0.13 11.60 17.39
CA ASN A 131 -0.30 12.52 16.34
C ASN A 131 0.86 13.11 15.51
N ALA A 132 2.10 13.13 16.04
CA ALA A 132 3.27 13.56 15.28
C ALA A 132 3.55 12.62 14.10
N VAL A 133 3.15 11.36 14.23
CA VAL A 133 3.47 10.28 13.31
C VAL A 133 2.23 9.78 12.58
N ARG A 134 1.08 9.65 13.25
CA ARG A 134 -0.17 9.14 12.71
C ARG A 134 -1.28 10.18 12.84
N SER A 135 -1.87 10.57 11.72
CA SER A 135 -2.98 11.53 11.73
C SER A 135 -4.32 10.81 11.85
N TYR A 136 -5.02 11.02 12.96
CA TYR A 136 -6.38 10.50 13.16
C TYR A 136 -7.43 11.55 12.80
N ARG A 137 -8.48 11.11 12.10
CA ARG A 137 -9.69 11.91 11.90
C ARG A 137 -10.82 11.29 12.70
N VAL A 138 -11.27 12.00 13.73
CA VAL A 138 -12.45 11.62 14.51
C VAL A 138 -13.68 11.98 13.68
N VAL A 139 -14.44 10.96 13.24
CA VAL A 139 -15.67 11.13 12.45
C VAL A 139 -16.86 11.41 13.36
N GLN A 140 -16.91 10.75 14.52
CA GLN A 140 -17.94 10.91 15.56
C GLN A 140 -17.31 10.77 16.95
N GLY A 141 -17.86 11.47 17.94
CA GLY A 141 -17.41 11.45 19.34
C GLY A 141 -16.51 12.63 19.71
N GLN A 142 -15.87 12.53 20.88
CA GLN A 142 -14.98 13.57 21.40
C GLN A 142 -13.51 13.28 21.03
N PRO A 143 -12.72 14.30 20.65
CA PRO A 143 -11.29 14.16 20.45
C PRO A 143 -10.54 14.01 21.79
N GLY A 144 -9.55 13.12 21.81
CA GLY A 144 -8.76 12.76 22.99
C GLY A 144 -9.19 11.44 23.64
N LEU A 145 -8.21 10.67 24.10
CA LEU A 145 -8.42 9.51 24.96
C LEU A 145 -8.24 9.94 26.42
N GLN A 146 -9.33 9.98 27.19
CA GLN A 146 -9.27 10.15 28.63
C GLN A 146 -10.01 8.99 29.30
N GLY A 147 -9.41 8.44 30.37
CA GLY A 147 -10.00 7.31 31.10
C GLY A 147 -10.20 6.07 30.22
N ASN A 148 -11.42 5.53 30.23
CA ASN A 148 -11.76 4.25 29.61
C ASN A 148 -12.32 4.38 28.18
N HIS A 149 -11.97 5.45 27.48
CA HIS A 149 -12.44 5.70 26.11
C HIS A 149 -11.54 4.97 25.11
N LEU A 150 -12.13 4.58 23.97
CA LEU A 150 -11.41 3.91 22.89
C LEU A 150 -11.91 4.42 21.54
N TYR A 151 -11.01 4.51 20.57
CA TYR A 151 -11.38 4.78 19.19
C TYR A 151 -11.60 3.47 18.45
N VAL A 152 -12.61 3.46 17.60
CA VAL A 152 -12.99 2.32 16.76
C VAL A 152 -13.01 2.78 15.32
N ASP A 153 -12.50 1.94 14.41
CA ASP A 153 -12.68 2.15 12.98
C ASP A 153 -14.18 2.25 12.63
N GLU A 154 -14.55 3.23 11.82
CA GLU A 154 -15.95 3.51 11.49
C GLU A 154 -16.66 2.29 10.90
N ARG A 155 -16.01 1.55 9.99
CA ARG A 155 -16.63 0.38 9.35
C ARG A 155 -16.80 -0.75 10.35
N PHE A 156 -15.83 -0.93 11.24
CA PHE A 156 -15.94 -1.89 12.32
C PHE A 156 -17.09 -1.53 13.28
N ALA A 157 -17.20 -0.25 13.67
CA ALA A 157 -18.29 0.24 14.50
C ALA A 157 -19.66 -0.01 13.86
N GLN A 158 -19.82 0.35 12.58
CA GLN A 158 -21.04 0.10 11.81
C GLN A 158 -21.37 -1.40 11.73
N SER A 159 -20.36 -2.25 11.47
CA SER A 159 -20.56 -3.69 11.39
C SER A 159 -21.04 -4.29 12.71
N MET A 160 -20.56 -3.78 13.84
CA MET A 160 -20.91 -4.23 15.18
C MET A 160 -22.19 -3.56 15.72
N GLY A 161 -22.70 -2.52 15.03
CA GLY A 161 -23.84 -1.74 15.48
C GLY A 161 -23.53 -0.84 16.68
N LEU A 162 -22.26 -0.46 16.85
CA LEU A 162 -21.83 0.44 17.91
C LEU A 162 -22.35 1.86 17.64
N LYS A 163 -22.91 2.48 18.68
CA LYS A 163 -23.29 3.90 18.68
C LYS A 163 -22.30 4.66 19.54
N VAL A 164 -22.02 5.90 19.15
CA VAL A 164 -21.19 6.82 19.93
C VAL A 164 -22.09 7.49 20.97
N ASP A 165 -21.70 7.39 22.24
CA ASP A 165 -22.32 8.14 23.34
C ASP A 165 -21.83 9.60 23.37
#